data_AF-A0A8T4EZ96-F1
#
_entry.id   AF-A0A8T4EZ96-F1
#
_cell.length_a   1.000
_cell.length_b   1.000
_cell.length_c   1.000
_cell.angle_alpha   90.00
_cell.angle_beta   90.00
_cell.angle_gamma   90.00
#
_symmetry.space_group_name_H-M   'P 1'
#
loop_
_entity.id
_entity.type
_entity.pdbx_description
1 polymer ?
#
loop_
_entity_poly.entity_id
_entity_poly.type
_entity_poly.pdbx_seq_one_letter_code
_entity_poly.pdbx_strand_id
1 'polypeptide(L)'
;MVAALVLAAGALYFVWSMVGGRSAPTPEARPPVRGTAITADEPAGATDAIPTGAIPTDVAASAGPLGAGTTGGPDAEAARQAGAVDDLLADSSLARSRLNPAIAAASACRASGLSDLGDVTADRRDQLARARALDTGALPDGLALKQALTEALGASYDADEAFLTWARRHLGGGCTGSVEDDADYQRGLARSGDAQRAKGRAIEAWTPIAAQFGRKGWQANQI
;
A
#
# COMPACT_ATOMS: atom_id res chain seq x y z
N MET A 1 -30.51 -6.95 44.15
CA MET A 1 -31.07 -7.29 42.82
C MET A 1 -31.04 -6.05 41.96
N VAL A 2 -30.11 -5.96 41.01
CA VAL A 2 -30.24 -5.04 39.86
C VAL A 2 -29.72 -5.80 38.64
N ALA A 3 -30.65 -6.18 37.79
CA ALA A 3 -30.38 -6.65 36.44
C ALA A 3 -30.37 -5.43 35.52
N ALA A 4 -29.36 -5.32 34.65
CA ALA A 4 -29.38 -4.37 33.54
C ALA A 4 -28.57 -4.93 32.35
N LEU A 5 -29.33 -5.46 31.39
CA LEU A 5 -29.20 -5.28 29.95
C LEU A 5 -27.82 -5.54 29.30
N VAL A 6 -27.66 -6.80 28.87
CA VAL A 6 -26.99 -7.18 27.63
C VAL A 6 -27.73 -6.54 26.46
N LEU A 7 -27.02 -5.89 25.52
CA LEU A 7 -27.29 -5.88 24.07
C LEU A 7 -26.31 -4.92 23.35
N ALA A 8 -25.23 -5.46 22.78
CA ALA A 8 -24.53 -4.89 21.62
C ALA A 8 -23.56 -5.94 21.01
N ALA A 9 -24.05 -7.14 20.72
CA ALA A 9 -23.32 -8.14 19.92
C ALA A 9 -24.15 -8.42 18.66
N GLY A 10 -24.00 -7.60 17.63
CA GLY A 10 -24.90 -7.69 16.47
C GLY A 10 -24.46 -6.94 15.21
N ALA A 11 -23.16 -6.70 15.00
CA ALA A 11 -22.70 -5.99 13.80
C ALA A 11 -21.47 -6.58 13.09
N LEU A 12 -21.09 -7.83 13.38
CA LEU A 12 -19.95 -8.47 12.69
C LEU A 12 -20.21 -9.87 12.12
N TYR A 13 -21.48 -10.31 12.09
CA TYR A 13 -21.84 -11.62 11.55
C TYR A 13 -22.36 -11.60 10.10
N PHE A 14 -22.34 -10.47 9.40
CA PHE A 14 -23.07 -10.30 8.13
C PHE A 14 -22.24 -10.25 6.84
N VAL A 15 -21.02 -10.81 6.83
CA VAL A 15 -20.26 -11.02 5.58
C VAL A 15 -19.61 -12.41 5.55
N TRP A 16 -20.37 -13.44 5.97
CA TRP A 16 -20.00 -14.84 5.72
C TRP A 16 -21.22 -15.68 5.34
N SER A 17 -21.99 -15.20 4.38
CA SER A 17 -23.05 -16.00 3.76
C SER A 17 -23.42 -15.39 2.41
N MET A 18 -22.65 -15.73 1.37
CA MET A 18 -23.06 -15.86 -0.04
C MET A 18 -21.85 -16.18 -0.94
N VAL A 19 -21.23 -17.35 -0.79
CA VAL A 19 -20.53 -18.03 -1.90
C VAL A 19 -20.80 -19.53 -1.75
N GLY A 20 -22.02 -19.92 -2.05
CA GLY A 20 -22.40 -21.29 -2.33
C GLY A 20 -22.98 -21.34 -3.74
N GLY A 21 -22.24 -21.94 -4.68
CA GLY A 21 -22.78 -22.40 -5.95
C GLY A 21 -22.70 -21.42 -7.12
N ARG A 22 -21.51 -21.26 -7.71
CA ARG A 22 -21.35 -21.05 -9.16
C ARG A 22 -20.14 -21.82 -9.65
N SER A 23 -20.38 -22.82 -10.49
CA SER A 23 -19.36 -23.59 -11.20
C SER A 23 -18.42 -22.65 -11.96
N ALA A 24 -17.11 -22.87 -11.85
CA ALA A 24 -16.12 -22.15 -12.62
C ALA A 24 -16.25 -22.50 -14.12
N PRO A 25 -16.17 -21.52 -15.04
CA PRO A 25 -16.03 -21.81 -16.46
C PRO A 25 -14.60 -22.29 -16.76
N THR A 26 -14.51 -23.34 -17.58
CA THR A 26 -13.29 -23.93 -18.13
C THR A 26 -12.45 -22.86 -18.86
N PRO A 27 -11.12 -22.79 -18.67
CA PRO A 27 -10.27 -21.88 -19.45
C PRO A 27 -10.11 -22.40 -20.89
N GLU A 28 -10.69 -21.66 -21.83
CA GLU A 28 -10.49 -21.85 -23.27
C GLU A 28 -9.08 -21.39 -23.67
N ALA A 29 -8.38 -22.24 -24.42
CA ALA A 29 -7.00 -22.04 -24.86
C ALA A 29 -6.92 -20.89 -25.88
N ARG A 30 -6.11 -19.87 -25.59
CA ARG A 30 -5.80 -18.77 -26.50
C ARG A 30 -4.81 -19.23 -27.58
N PRO A 31 -5.05 -18.98 -28.88
CA PRO A 31 -4.07 -19.31 -29.93
C PRO A 31 -2.85 -18.38 -29.89
N PRO A 32 -1.67 -18.84 -30.36
CA PRO A 32 -0.43 -18.08 -30.30
C PRO A 32 -0.42 -16.90 -31.28
N VAL A 33 -0.09 -15.71 -30.78
CA VAL A 33 0.19 -14.52 -31.59
C VAL A 33 1.56 -14.72 -32.25
N ARG A 34 1.59 -14.76 -33.58
CA ARG A 34 2.83 -14.75 -34.37
C ARG A 34 3.55 -13.41 -34.13
N GLY A 35 4.77 -13.49 -33.62
CA GLY A 35 5.71 -12.38 -33.61
C GLY A 35 6.24 -12.13 -35.01
N THR A 36 6.11 -10.90 -35.49
CA THR A 36 6.77 -10.44 -36.71
C THR A 36 8.07 -9.76 -36.28
N ALA A 37 9.19 -10.39 -36.62
CA ALA A 37 10.52 -9.80 -36.54
C ALA A 37 10.63 -8.66 -37.56
N ILE A 38 11.14 -7.51 -37.14
CA ILE A 38 11.68 -6.49 -38.05
C ILE A 38 13.18 -6.39 -37.80
N THR A 39 13.92 -6.68 -38.87
CA THR A 39 15.36 -6.61 -39.00
C THR A 39 15.86 -5.18 -39.10
N ALA A 40 17.11 -5.01 -38.67
CA ALA A 40 17.94 -3.81 -38.68
C ALA A 40 18.06 -3.12 -40.04
N ASP A 41 18.32 -1.81 -40.02
CA ASP A 41 19.27 -1.18 -40.95
C ASP A 41 19.90 0.07 -40.29
N GLU A 42 21.23 0.06 -40.27
CA GLU A 42 22.15 1.17 -39.96
C GLU A 42 22.66 1.71 -41.30
N PRO A 43 23.00 3.00 -41.39
CA PRO A 43 24.28 3.28 -42.03
C PRO A 43 25.14 4.32 -41.30
N ALA A 44 26.45 4.07 -41.40
CA ALA A 44 27.56 4.86 -40.92
C ALA A 44 28.05 5.92 -41.94
N GLY A 45 28.84 6.88 -41.45
CA GLY A 45 29.81 7.72 -42.19
C GLY A 45 29.38 9.19 -42.35
N ALA A 46 30.24 10.21 -42.31
CA ALA A 46 31.69 10.32 -42.12
C ALA A 46 32.07 11.82 -41.89
N THR A 47 33.14 12.02 -41.11
CA THR A 47 34.23 13.04 -41.07
C THR A 47 34.15 14.48 -41.65
N ASP A 48 34.82 15.36 -40.88
CA ASP A 48 35.64 16.55 -41.21
C ASP A 48 35.00 17.92 -41.51
N ALA A 49 35.26 18.91 -40.62
CA ALA A 49 36.23 19.99 -40.87
C ALA A 49 36.18 21.11 -39.80
N ILE A 50 37.35 21.52 -39.30
CA ILE A 50 37.62 22.76 -38.56
C ILE A 50 38.02 23.85 -39.57
N PRO A 51 37.66 25.13 -39.34
CA PRO A 51 38.73 26.13 -39.31
C PRO A 51 38.58 27.19 -38.19
N THR A 52 39.74 27.52 -37.64
CA THR A 52 40.07 28.65 -36.75
C THR A 52 39.79 30.02 -37.38
N GLY A 53 39.30 30.99 -36.59
CA GLY A 53 39.31 32.40 -37.01
C GLY A 53 38.62 33.42 -36.08
N ALA A 54 39.33 33.83 -35.03
CA ALA A 54 39.39 35.17 -34.40
C ALA A 54 38.14 35.89 -33.78
N ILE A 55 38.44 36.59 -32.67
CA ILE A 55 37.61 37.24 -31.66
C ILE A 55 37.25 38.70 -32.06
N PRO A 56 36.19 39.31 -31.47
CA PRO A 56 36.44 40.47 -30.60
C PRO A 56 35.68 40.44 -29.26
N THR A 57 36.33 41.05 -28.26
CA THR A 57 35.90 41.44 -26.89
C THR A 57 34.66 42.34 -26.93
N ASP A 58 33.65 42.21 -26.07
CA ASP A 58 33.46 42.65 -24.66
C ASP A 58 32.04 42.12 -24.29
N VAL A 59 31.60 41.84 -23.06
CA VAL A 59 31.46 42.74 -21.91
C VAL A 59 31.23 41.89 -20.64
N ALA A 60 31.87 42.31 -19.55
CA ALA A 60 31.53 42.19 -18.13
C ALA A 60 30.60 41.04 -17.65
N ALA A 61 31.20 40.21 -16.80
CA ALA A 61 30.54 39.30 -15.89
C ALA A 61 29.48 39.98 -15.00
N SER A 62 28.33 39.33 -14.89
CA SER A 62 27.53 39.28 -13.67
C SER A 62 26.97 37.87 -13.54
N ALA A 63 27.85 36.94 -13.17
CA ALA A 63 27.43 35.66 -12.64
C ALA A 63 26.89 35.92 -11.23
N GLY A 64 25.60 36.24 -11.13
CA GLY A 64 24.87 35.97 -9.90
C GLY A 64 24.97 34.46 -9.62
N PRO A 65 25.03 34.02 -8.35
CA PRO A 65 25.02 32.60 -8.08
C PRO A 65 23.69 32.07 -8.61
N LEU A 66 23.76 31.32 -9.71
CA LEU A 66 22.73 30.36 -10.06
C LEU A 66 22.73 29.39 -8.88
N GLY A 67 21.92 29.70 -7.87
CA GLY A 67 21.46 28.70 -6.94
C GLY A 67 20.99 27.55 -7.82
N ALA A 68 21.60 26.39 -7.63
CA ALA A 68 21.11 25.14 -8.19
C ALA A 68 19.72 24.92 -7.59
N GLY A 69 18.74 25.58 -8.20
CA GLY A 69 17.34 25.54 -7.81
C GLY A 69 16.89 24.13 -8.12
N THR A 70 16.59 23.39 -7.06
CA THR A 70 15.88 22.13 -7.11
C THR A 70 14.74 22.29 -8.10
N THR A 71 14.82 21.58 -9.23
CA THR A 71 13.92 21.74 -10.36
C THR A 71 12.53 21.25 -9.97
N GLY A 72 11.69 22.18 -9.51
CA GLY A 72 10.29 21.96 -9.20
C GLY A 72 9.76 23.06 -8.29
N GLY A 73 8.84 23.89 -8.78
CA GLY A 73 8.10 24.82 -7.93
C GLY A 73 7.25 24.09 -6.87
N PRO A 74 6.60 24.83 -5.96
CA PRO A 74 5.77 24.26 -4.88
C PRO A 74 4.77 23.19 -5.36
N ASP A 75 4.17 23.37 -6.54
CA ASP A 75 3.22 22.40 -7.11
C ASP A 75 3.88 21.07 -7.52
N ALA A 76 5.13 21.11 -7.99
CA ALA A 76 5.88 19.92 -8.35
C ALA A 76 6.31 19.13 -7.10
N GLU A 77 6.63 19.83 -6.01
CA GLU A 77 6.88 19.21 -4.71
C GLU A 77 5.62 18.51 -4.18
N ALA A 78 4.48 19.22 -4.17
CA ALA A 78 3.21 18.65 -3.73
C ALA A 78 2.81 17.42 -4.58
N ALA A 79 2.97 17.49 -5.91
CA ALA A 79 2.69 16.37 -6.79
C ALA A 79 3.57 15.14 -6.50
N ARG A 80 4.85 15.35 -6.14
CA ARG A 80 5.76 14.27 -5.72
C ARG A 80 5.35 13.65 -4.39
N GLN A 81 5.02 14.47 -3.39
CA GLN A 81 4.55 14.00 -2.09
C GLN A 81 3.23 13.22 -2.20
N ALA A 82 2.30 13.70 -3.03
CA ALA A 82 1.06 12.97 -3.32
C ALA A 82 1.36 11.62 -3.98
N GLY A 83 2.33 11.56 -4.90
CA GLY A 83 2.78 10.30 -5.49
C GLY A 83 3.28 9.29 -4.45
N ALA A 84 4.13 9.74 -3.51
CA ALA A 84 4.65 8.89 -2.45
C ALA A 84 3.55 8.35 -1.52
N VAL A 85 2.50 9.14 -1.26
CA VAL A 85 1.33 8.66 -0.52
C VAL A 85 0.56 7.60 -1.32
N ASP A 86 0.31 7.84 -2.60
CA ASP A 86 -0.43 6.90 -3.46
C ASP A 86 0.29 5.55 -3.56
N ASP A 87 1.62 5.57 -3.70
CA ASP A 87 2.46 4.36 -3.70
C ASP A 87 2.36 3.60 -2.37
N LEU A 88 2.32 4.31 -1.23
CA LEU A 88 2.09 3.69 0.08
C LEU A 88 0.71 3.04 0.18
N LEU A 89 -0.33 3.70 -0.31
CA LEU A 89 -1.69 3.15 -0.33
C LEU A 89 -1.80 1.93 -1.25
N ALA A 90 -1.09 1.94 -2.39
CA ALA A 90 -1.02 0.80 -3.30
C ALA A 90 -0.39 -0.44 -2.63
N ASP A 91 0.76 -0.28 -1.98
CA ASP A 91 1.41 -1.36 -1.26
C ASP A 91 0.56 -1.87 -0.09
N SER A 92 -0.07 -0.95 0.65
CA SER A 92 -1.00 -1.28 1.73
C SER A 92 -2.14 -2.17 1.23
N SER A 93 -2.64 -1.87 0.03
CA SER A 93 -3.71 -2.64 -0.60
C SER A 93 -3.27 -4.04 -1.04
N LEU A 94 -2.05 -4.18 -1.54
CA LEU A 94 -1.48 -5.50 -1.85
C LEU A 94 -1.36 -6.35 -0.59
N ALA A 95 -0.83 -5.80 0.50
CA ALA A 95 -0.76 -6.51 1.79
C ALA A 95 -2.16 -6.90 2.30
N ARG A 96 -3.13 -5.98 2.22
CA ARG A 96 -4.53 -6.23 2.64
C ARG A 96 -5.17 -7.39 1.88
N SER A 97 -4.86 -7.53 0.58
CA SER A 97 -5.39 -8.60 -0.26
C SER A 97 -4.88 -10.00 0.12
N ARG A 98 -3.68 -10.08 0.72
CA ARG A 98 -3.05 -11.34 1.16
C ARG A 98 -3.43 -11.74 2.58
N LEU A 99 -3.77 -10.79 3.45
CA LEU A 99 -4.06 -11.05 4.87
C LEU A 99 -5.18 -12.09 5.09
N ASN A 100 -6.36 -11.87 4.51
CA ASN A 100 -7.51 -12.76 4.74
C ASN A 100 -7.25 -14.19 4.22
N PRO A 101 -6.70 -14.39 3.00
CA PRO A 101 -6.25 -15.70 2.55
C PRO A 101 -5.26 -16.38 3.51
N ALA A 102 -4.29 -15.63 4.04
CA ALA A 102 -3.28 -16.15 4.96
C ALA A 102 -3.90 -16.64 6.28
N ILE A 103 -4.81 -15.84 6.88
CA ILE A 103 -5.58 -16.21 8.07
C ILE A 103 -6.39 -17.49 7.78
N ALA A 104 -7.12 -17.53 6.66
CA ALA A 104 -7.94 -18.69 6.30
C ALA A 104 -7.09 -19.96 6.08
N ALA A 105 -5.90 -19.83 5.49
CA ALA A 105 -4.98 -20.94 5.32
C ALA A 105 -4.45 -21.45 6.68
N ALA A 106 -4.10 -20.55 7.60
CA ALA A 106 -3.68 -20.92 8.94
C ALA A 106 -4.81 -21.59 9.73
N SER A 107 -6.05 -21.08 9.65
CA SER A 107 -7.24 -21.70 10.26
C SER A 107 -7.53 -23.08 9.69
N ALA A 108 -7.24 -23.29 8.40
CA ALA A 108 -7.35 -24.59 7.74
C ALA A 108 -6.13 -25.50 7.99
N CYS A 109 -5.30 -25.20 8.98
CA CYS A 109 -4.11 -25.96 9.35
C CYS A 109 -3.06 -26.10 8.24
N ARG A 110 -2.96 -25.12 7.33
CA ARG A 110 -1.96 -25.13 6.26
C ARG A 110 -0.74 -24.32 6.65
N ALA A 111 0.44 -24.92 6.53
CA ALA A 111 1.72 -24.27 6.83
C ALA A 111 1.95 -22.96 6.03
N SER A 112 1.41 -22.86 4.82
CA SER A 112 1.49 -21.63 4.01
C SER A 112 0.90 -20.43 4.74
N GLY A 113 -0.19 -20.59 5.50
CA GLY A 113 -0.82 -19.49 6.22
C GLY A 113 0.10 -18.83 7.25
N LEU A 114 0.99 -19.61 7.88
CA LEU A 114 1.98 -19.06 8.80
C LEU A 114 3.06 -18.26 8.06
N SER A 115 3.55 -18.75 6.92
CA SER A 115 4.51 -18.03 6.08
C SER A 115 3.90 -16.74 5.53
N ASP A 116 2.70 -16.83 4.95
CA ASP A 116 1.99 -15.71 4.34
C ASP A 116 1.65 -14.62 5.37
N LEU A 117 1.26 -15.00 6.60
CA LEU A 117 1.08 -14.05 7.70
C LEU A 117 2.40 -13.38 8.10
N GLY A 118 3.50 -14.12 8.07
CA GLY A 118 4.84 -13.56 8.30
C GLY A 118 5.18 -12.47 7.29
N ASP A 119 4.97 -12.75 6.00
CA ASP A 119 5.25 -11.81 4.91
C ASP A 119 4.35 -10.58 4.99
N VAL A 120 3.03 -10.76 5.20
CA VAL A 120 2.10 -9.64 5.38
C VAL A 120 2.49 -8.75 6.55
N THR A 121 2.90 -9.35 7.67
CA THR A 121 3.32 -8.61 8.87
C THR A 121 4.61 -7.81 8.62
N ALA A 122 5.56 -8.40 7.88
CA ALA A 122 6.80 -7.72 7.49
C ALA A 122 6.53 -6.55 6.55
N ASP A 123 5.72 -6.75 5.51
CA ASP A 123 5.29 -5.68 4.59
C ASP A 123 4.63 -4.54 5.37
N ARG A 124 3.75 -4.86 6.31
CA ARG A 124 3.03 -3.88 7.11
C ARG A 124 3.96 -3.05 8.00
N ARG A 125 4.98 -3.68 8.60
CA ARG A 125 6.01 -2.98 9.38
C ARG A 125 6.76 -1.97 8.52
N ASP A 126 7.15 -2.37 7.31
CA ASP A 126 7.92 -1.53 6.40
C ASP A 126 7.07 -0.37 5.86
N GLN A 127 5.78 -0.62 5.59
CA GLN A 127 4.79 0.41 5.26
C GLN A 127 4.60 1.41 6.40
N LEU A 128 4.49 0.95 7.65
CA LEU A 128 4.40 1.83 8.81
C LEU A 128 5.65 2.71 8.97
N ALA A 129 6.84 2.15 8.76
CA ALA A 129 8.08 2.92 8.77
C ALA A 129 8.08 4.02 7.69
N ARG A 130 7.66 3.67 6.46
CA ARG A 130 7.50 4.63 5.36
C ARG A 130 6.47 5.71 5.66
N ALA A 131 5.33 5.35 6.24
CA ALA A 131 4.30 6.32 6.63
C ALA A 131 4.84 7.38 7.61
N ARG A 132 5.64 6.95 8.58
CA ARG A 132 6.32 7.84 9.53
C ARG A 132 7.37 8.73 8.86
N ALA A 133 8.00 8.23 7.80
CA ALA A 133 9.02 8.96 7.04
C ALA A 133 8.46 9.84 5.91
N LEU A 134 7.17 9.74 5.57
CA LEU A 134 6.56 10.52 4.47
C LEU A 134 6.76 12.03 4.67
N ASP A 135 7.21 12.71 3.62
CA ASP A 135 7.12 14.16 3.52
C ASP A 135 5.75 14.53 2.97
N THR A 136 5.02 15.35 3.72
CA THR A 136 3.66 15.81 3.35
C THR A 136 3.50 17.32 3.53
N GLY A 137 4.58 18.06 3.77
CA GLY A 137 4.53 19.49 4.09
C GLY A 137 4.08 20.39 2.93
N ALA A 138 4.12 19.90 1.69
CA ALA A 138 3.61 20.62 0.52
C ALA A 138 2.17 20.23 0.16
N LEU A 139 1.59 19.22 0.84
CA LEU A 139 0.21 18.80 0.63
C LEU A 139 -0.74 19.62 1.49
N PRO A 140 -1.93 19.98 0.98
CA PRO A 140 -2.98 20.56 1.82
C PRO A 140 -3.36 19.56 2.91
N ASP A 141 -3.39 20.01 4.16
CA ASP A 141 -3.64 19.17 5.35
C ASP A 141 -2.74 17.92 5.46
N GLY A 142 -1.54 17.95 4.84
CA GLY A 142 -0.66 16.79 4.74
C GLY A 142 -0.20 16.22 6.09
N LEU A 143 -0.14 17.03 7.15
CA LEU A 143 0.17 16.54 8.50
C LEU A 143 -0.95 15.63 9.03
N ALA A 144 -2.21 16.02 8.86
CA ALA A 144 -3.35 15.23 9.30
C ALA A 144 -3.42 13.90 8.53
N LEU A 145 -3.18 13.94 7.22
CA LEU A 145 -3.05 12.74 6.39
C LEU A 145 -1.95 11.80 6.91
N LYS A 146 -0.74 12.32 7.16
CA LYS A 146 0.40 11.52 7.65
C LYS A 146 0.09 10.88 9.01
N GLN A 147 -0.53 11.61 9.92
CA GLN A 147 -0.95 11.10 11.23
C GLN A 147 -1.98 9.97 11.08
N ALA A 148 -3.02 10.18 10.27
CA ALA A 148 -4.05 9.17 10.04
C ALA A 148 -3.49 7.90 9.37
N LEU A 149 -2.58 8.03 8.40
CA LEU A 149 -1.89 6.88 7.78
C LEU A 149 -1.03 6.13 8.79
N THR A 150 -0.28 6.85 9.64
CA THR A 150 0.56 6.23 10.67
C THR A 150 -0.27 5.47 11.69
N GLU A 151 -1.41 6.01 12.11
CA GLU A 151 -2.34 5.34 13.01
C GLU A 151 -2.98 4.10 12.35
N ALA A 152 -3.44 4.24 11.11
CA ALA A 152 -4.05 3.15 10.34
C ALA A 152 -3.08 1.96 10.14
N LEU A 153 -1.85 2.25 9.74
CA LEU A 153 -0.82 1.23 9.53
C LEU A 153 -0.29 0.67 10.85
N GLY A 154 -0.24 1.48 11.91
CA GLY A 154 0.11 1.04 13.25
C GLY A 154 -0.88 0.01 13.80
N ALA A 155 -2.17 0.33 13.77
CA ALA A 155 -3.21 -0.60 14.19
C ALA A 155 -3.29 -1.84 13.28
N SER A 156 -3.02 -1.69 11.98
CA SER A 156 -2.95 -2.84 11.07
C SER A 156 -1.77 -3.76 11.40
N TYR A 157 -0.60 -3.19 11.71
CA TYR A 157 0.57 -3.95 12.13
C TYR A 157 0.30 -4.73 13.43
N ASP A 158 -0.31 -4.08 14.43
CA ASP A 158 -0.70 -4.74 15.68
C ASP A 158 -1.70 -5.89 15.46
N ALA A 159 -2.58 -5.77 14.46
CA ALA A 159 -3.50 -6.83 14.08
C ALA A 159 -2.77 -8.00 13.40
N ASP A 160 -1.91 -7.70 12.43
CA ASP A 160 -1.15 -8.69 11.65
C ASP A 160 -0.21 -9.50 12.58
N GLU A 161 0.50 -8.86 13.50
CA GLU A 161 1.30 -9.51 14.55
C GLU A 161 0.47 -10.42 15.47
N ALA A 162 -0.76 -10.00 15.79
CA ALA A 162 -1.66 -10.80 16.62
C ALA A 162 -2.12 -12.07 15.90
N PHE A 163 -2.53 -11.95 14.64
CA PHE A 163 -2.85 -13.13 13.82
C PHE A 163 -1.64 -14.03 13.61
N LEU A 164 -0.45 -13.47 13.39
CA LEU A 164 0.77 -14.24 13.26
C LEU A 164 1.12 -15.00 14.54
N THR A 165 0.95 -14.36 15.71
CA THR A 165 1.17 -15.00 17.02
C THR A 165 0.18 -16.14 17.26
N TRP A 166 -1.10 -15.91 16.97
CA TRP A 166 -2.13 -16.95 16.99
C TRP A 166 -1.75 -18.11 16.07
N ALA A 167 -1.41 -17.84 14.81
CA ALA A 167 -1.10 -18.87 13.81
C ALA A 167 0.09 -19.73 14.23
N ARG A 168 1.16 -19.14 14.77
CA ARG A 168 2.31 -19.88 15.32
C ARG A 168 1.88 -20.89 16.37
N ARG A 169 1.04 -20.46 17.32
CA ARG A 169 0.55 -21.31 18.41
C ARG A 169 -0.44 -22.36 17.90
N HIS A 170 -1.37 -21.99 17.03
CA HIS A 170 -2.37 -22.89 16.47
C HIS A 170 -1.71 -24.02 15.67
N LEU A 171 -0.81 -23.69 14.73
CA LEU A 171 -0.09 -24.70 13.94
C LEU A 171 0.88 -25.51 14.80
N GLY A 172 1.62 -24.87 15.72
CA GLY A 172 2.53 -25.56 16.64
C GLY A 172 1.82 -26.51 17.61
N GLY A 173 0.55 -26.23 17.93
CA GLY A 173 -0.32 -27.07 18.75
C GLY A 173 -1.12 -28.12 17.97
N GLY A 174 -0.75 -28.39 16.70
CA GLY A 174 -1.43 -29.39 15.88
C GLY A 174 -2.85 -28.99 15.47
N CYS A 175 -3.13 -27.69 15.40
CA CYS A 175 -4.42 -27.13 15.00
C CYS A 175 -5.59 -27.57 15.87
N THR A 176 -5.31 -27.72 17.17
CA THR A 176 -6.29 -28.04 18.19
C THR A 176 -6.82 -26.77 18.86
N GLY A 177 -8.03 -26.86 19.41
CA GLY A 177 -8.70 -25.74 20.09
C GLY A 177 -9.53 -24.85 19.17
N SER A 178 -10.33 -24.00 19.80
CA SER A 178 -11.19 -23.01 19.13
C SER A 178 -10.36 -21.84 18.65
N VAL A 179 -10.51 -21.46 17.38
CA VAL A 179 -9.86 -20.27 16.79
C VAL A 179 -10.56 -19.01 17.29
N GLU A 180 -11.88 -19.07 17.41
CA GLU A 180 -12.72 -17.96 17.81
C GLU A 180 -12.51 -17.60 19.29
N ASP A 181 -12.22 -18.58 20.16
CA ASP A 181 -11.97 -18.30 21.59
C ASP A 181 -10.51 -17.91 21.88
N ASP A 182 -9.68 -17.86 20.84
CA ASP A 182 -8.27 -17.58 20.97
C ASP A 182 -7.97 -16.10 21.25
N ALA A 183 -7.23 -15.82 22.32
CA ALA A 183 -6.95 -14.45 22.76
C ALA A 183 -6.16 -13.62 21.73
N ASP A 184 -5.23 -14.24 20.99
CA ASP A 184 -4.45 -13.55 19.97
C ASP A 184 -5.28 -13.31 18.71
N TYR A 185 -6.11 -14.28 18.33
CA TYR A 185 -7.05 -14.10 17.21
C TYR A 185 -8.06 -12.99 17.50
N GLN A 186 -8.66 -12.97 18.70
CA GLN A 186 -9.57 -11.92 19.13
C GLN A 186 -8.88 -10.55 19.21
N ARG A 187 -7.62 -10.49 19.67
CA ARG A 187 -6.83 -9.25 19.60
C ARG A 187 -6.64 -8.80 18.15
N GLY A 188 -6.33 -9.70 17.22
CA GLY A 188 -6.22 -9.40 15.80
C GLY A 188 -7.50 -8.80 15.22
N LEU A 189 -8.67 -9.35 15.56
CA LEU A 189 -9.97 -8.81 15.17
C LEU A 189 -10.23 -7.42 15.75
N ALA A 190 -9.97 -7.21 17.05
CA ALA A 190 -10.15 -5.92 17.70
C ALA A 190 -9.26 -4.84 17.05
N ARG A 191 -7.98 -5.13 16.85
CA ARG A 191 -7.03 -4.23 16.18
C ARG A 191 -7.36 -3.98 14.72
N SER A 192 -7.91 -4.98 14.01
CA SER A 192 -8.45 -4.78 12.66
C SER A 192 -9.60 -3.77 12.66
N GLY A 193 -10.47 -3.80 13.68
CA GLY A 193 -11.53 -2.81 13.88
C GLY A 193 -10.99 -1.40 14.13
N ASP A 194 -9.95 -1.26 14.97
CA ASP A 194 -9.25 0.01 15.21
C ASP A 194 -8.64 0.56 13.91
N ALA A 195 -7.91 -0.30 13.19
CA ALA A 195 -7.31 0.02 11.90
C ALA A 195 -8.37 0.49 10.90
N GLN A 196 -9.54 -0.14 10.87
CA GLN A 196 -10.58 0.23 9.91
C GLN A 196 -11.15 1.63 10.14
N ARG A 197 -11.29 2.04 11.41
CA ARG A 197 -11.70 3.41 11.74
C ARG A 197 -10.62 4.43 11.38
N ALA A 198 -9.35 4.11 11.61
CA ALA A 198 -8.23 4.98 11.23
C ALA A 198 -8.05 5.09 9.71
N LYS A 199 -8.24 3.99 8.97
CA LYS A 199 -8.25 3.98 7.50
C LYS A 199 -9.34 4.88 6.93
N GLY A 200 -10.52 4.92 7.57
CA GLY A 200 -11.58 5.88 7.23
C GLY A 200 -11.07 7.31 7.24
N ARG A 201 -10.46 7.75 8.35
CA ARG A 201 -9.88 9.10 8.47
C ARG A 201 -8.77 9.37 7.45
N ALA A 202 -7.91 8.38 7.20
CA ALA A 202 -6.84 8.52 6.21
C ALA A 202 -7.39 8.72 4.79
N ILE A 203 -8.44 7.98 4.42
CA ILE A 203 -9.10 8.11 3.11
C ILE A 203 -9.88 9.41 2.99
N GLU A 204 -10.54 9.87 4.06
CA GLU A 204 -11.19 11.19 4.10
C GLU A 204 -10.20 12.31 3.82
N ALA A 205 -9.02 12.28 4.46
CA ALA A 205 -7.95 13.25 4.22
C ALA A 205 -7.32 13.11 2.82
N TRP A 206 -7.18 11.88 2.31
CA TRP A 206 -6.55 11.61 1.02
C TRP A 206 -7.40 12.05 -0.17
N THR A 207 -8.72 11.87 -0.09
CA THR A 207 -9.64 12.06 -1.22
C THR A 207 -9.50 13.43 -1.93
N PRO A 208 -9.50 14.59 -1.24
CA PRO A 208 -9.32 15.88 -1.90
C PRO A 208 -7.94 16.05 -2.55
N ILE A 209 -6.88 15.52 -1.93
CA ILE A 209 -5.52 15.53 -2.48
C ILE A 209 -5.47 14.68 -3.74
N ALA A 210 -6.06 13.49 -3.71
CA ALA A 210 -6.11 12.60 -4.86
C ALA A 210 -6.80 13.25 -6.06
N ALA A 211 -7.92 13.92 -5.83
CA ALA A 211 -8.63 14.66 -6.88
C ALA A 211 -7.77 15.82 -7.44
N GLN A 212 -7.10 16.58 -6.58
CA GLN A 212 -6.26 17.71 -7.00
C GLN A 212 -5.08 17.28 -7.87
N PHE A 213 -4.44 16.16 -7.53
CA PHE A 213 -3.22 15.69 -8.20
C PHE A 213 -3.45 14.54 -9.19
N GLY A 214 -4.71 14.20 -9.51
CA GLY A 214 -5.05 13.13 -10.44
C GLY A 214 -4.59 11.74 -9.99
N ARG A 215 -4.61 11.48 -8.69
CA ARG A 215 -4.26 10.17 -8.09
C ARG A 215 -5.48 9.27 -7.92
N LYS A 216 -5.23 8.00 -7.66
CA LYS A 216 -6.29 7.03 -7.42
C LYS A 216 -7.04 7.37 -6.13
N GLY A 217 -8.38 7.34 -6.21
CA GLY A 217 -9.24 7.29 -5.03
C GLY A 217 -9.22 5.89 -4.41
N TRP A 218 -9.02 5.82 -3.10
CA TRP A 218 -8.97 4.57 -2.34
C TRP A 218 -10.17 4.48 -1.38
N GLN A 219 -10.54 3.26 -1.00
CA GLN A 219 -11.52 3.00 0.04
C GLN A 219 -10.84 2.40 1.27
N ALA A 220 -11.39 2.66 2.46
CA ALA A 220 -10.79 2.19 3.71
C ALA A 220 -10.65 0.66 3.78
N ASN A 221 -11.51 -0.11 3.13
CA ASN A 221 -11.43 -1.58 3.10
C ASN A 221 -10.41 -2.12 2.09
N GLN A 222 -9.87 -1.26 1.22
CA GLN A 222 -8.88 -1.64 0.22
C GLN A 222 -7.46 -1.59 0.75
N ILE A 223 -7.19 -0.78 1.78
CA ILE A 223 -5.84 -0.52 2.32
C ILE A 223 -5.62 -1.21 3.66
#